data_AF-A0A6G3Q5I1-F1
#
_entry.id   AF-A0A6G3Q5I1-F1
#
_cell.length_a   1.000
_cell.length_b   1.000
_cell.length_c   1.000
_cell.angle_alpha   90.00
_cell.angle_beta   90.00
_cell.angle_gamma   90.00
#
_symmetry.space_group_name_H-M   'P 1'
#
loop_
_entity.id
_entity.type
_entity.pdbx_description
1 polymer ?
#
loop_
_entity_poly.entity_id
_entity_poly.type
_entity_poly.pdbx_seq_one_letter_code
_entity_poly.pdbx_strand_id
1 'polypeptide(L)'
;MHDEFLCHVTAYGVCAGRRIGVPLGTYRAPTLALALWWLRDRANWIAERLDPQPDEPYFPPNSLIPVPATVPDVPGLLRTWSMDPYQQELVANELAAGRLVRIATYDETAEYELLAESVDALRMQRTNPALVVPVA
;
A
#
# COMPACT_ATOMS: atom_id res chain seq x y z
N MET A 1 1.40 25.11 5.81
CA MET A 1 2.64 24.32 5.90
C MET A 1 2.57 23.29 4.77
N HIS A 2 3.66 22.99 4.05
CA HIS A 2 3.60 21.88 3.09
C HIS A 2 3.78 20.60 3.91
N ASP A 3 2.69 19.89 4.15
CA ASP A 3 2.75 18.59 4.82
C ASP A 3 3.33 17.59 3.83
N GLU A 4 4.49 17.04 4.19
CA GLU A 4 5.14 15.99 3.44
C GLU A 4 4.66 14.62 3.95
N PHE A 5 4.50 13.67 3.03
CA PHE A 5 4.04 12.32 3.35
C PHE A 5 5.07 11.30 2.93
N LEU A 6 5.27 10.29 3.78
CA LEU A 6 6.09 9.14 3.48
C LEU A 6 5.18 7.96 3.17
N CYS A 7 5.32 7.41 1.97
CA CYS A 7 4.51 6.31 1.48
C CYS A 7 5.39 5.08 1.22
N HIS A 8 4.91 3.90 1.57
CA HIS A 8 5.59 2.63 1.37
C HIS A 8 4.62 1.56 0.90
N VAL A 9 5.14 0.63 0.11
CA VAL A 9 4.44 -0.62 -0.20
C VAL A 9 5.35 -1.78 0.15
N THR A 10 4.80 -2.73 0.90
CA THR A 10 5.50 -3.95 1.31
C THR A 10 4.62 -5.17 1.04
N ALA A 11 5.17 -6.18 0.38
CA ALA A 11 4.56 -7.51 0.36
C ALA A 11 5.14 -8.34 1.50
N TYR A 12 4.31 -9.06 2.24
CA TYR A 12 4.73 -10.00 3.25
C TYR A 12 4.37 -11.41 2.83
N GLY A 13 5.31 -12.33 2.93
CA GLY A 13 5.08 -13.77 2.74
C GLY A 13 5.68 -14.57 3.89
N VAL A 14 5.45 -15.88 3.90
CA VAL A 14 6.08 -16.79 4.88
C VAL A 14 7.22 -17.56 4.22
N CYS A 15 8.40 -17.48 4.79
CA CYS A 15 9.56 -18.28 4.38
C CYS A 15 10.19 -18.93 5.61
N ALA A 16 10.37 -20.25 5.57
CA ALA A 16 10.86 -21.06 6.69
C ALA A 16 10.09 -20.81 8.02
N GLY A 17 8.77 -20.65 7.94
CA GLY A 17 7.91 -20.38 9.11
C GLY A 17 7.99 -18.94 9.65
N ARG A 18 8.75 -18.05 9.01
CA ARG A 18 8.87 -16.64 9.40
C ARG A 18 8.19 -15.71 8.40
N ARG A 19 7.45 -14.72 8.88
CA ARG A 19 6.93 -13.62 8.04
C ARG A 19 8.10 -12.74 7.58
N ILE A 20 8.25 -12.57 6.28
CA ILE A 20 9.28 -11.75 5.64
C ILE A 20 8.60 -10.66 4.81
N GLY A 21 8.99 -9.40 5.02
CA GLY A 21 8.54 -8.27 4.21
C GLY A 21 9.54 -7.96 3.09
N VAL A 22 9.03 -7.76 1.89
CA VAL A 22 9.77 -7.32 0.71
C VAL A 22 9.24 -5.94 0.29
N PRO A 23 10.06 -4.88 0.36
CA PRO A 23 9.62 -3.56 -0.06
C PRO A 23 9.43 -3.52 -1.58
N LEU A 24 8.24 -3.13 -2.03
CA LEU A 24 7.90 -3.01 -3.46
C LEU A 24 8.03 -1.58 -3.98
N GLY A 25 8.05 -0.59 -3.09
CA GLY A 25 8.22 0.80 -3.47
C GLY A 25 8.13 1.74 -2.28
N THR A 26 8.78 2.89 -2.42
CA THR A 26 8.75 3.99 -1.45
C THR A 26 8.61 5.31 -2.18
N TYR A 27 7.87 6.24 -1.61
CA TYR A 27 7.71 7.57 -2.19
C TYR A 27 7.54 8.63 -1.12
N ARG A 28 8.26 9.74 -1.29
CA ARG A 28 8.16 10.92 -0.42
C ARG A 28 7.35 11.96 -1.16
N ALA A 29 6.06 12.05 -0.84
CA ALA A 29 5.13 12.91 -1.53
C ALA A 29 5.16 14.33 -0.93
N PRO A 30 5.35 15.37 -1.75
CA PRO A 30 5.42 16.75 -1.25
C PRO A 30 4.03 17.36 -0.98
N THR A 31 2.95 16.64 -1.30
CA THR A 31 1.56 17.06 -1.05
C THR A 31 0.70 15.83 -0.77
N LEU A 32 -0.44 16.06 -0.09
CA LEU A 32 -1.44 15.01 0.17
C LEU A 32 -1.98 14.41 -1.13
N ALA A 33 -2.25 15.25 -2.13
CA ALA A 33 -2.77 14.80 -3.42
C ALA A 33 -1.80 13.83 -4.11
N LEU A 34 -0.48 14.09 -4.04
CA LEU A 34 0.52 13.19 -4.61
C LEU A 34 0.70 11.91 -3.79
N ALA A 35 0.50 11.96 -2.47
CA ALA A 35 0.50 10.76 -1.63
C ALA A 35 -0.64 9.82 -2.03
N LEU A 36 -1.87 10.36 -2.13
CA LEU A 36 -3.06 9.61 -2.56
C LEU A 36 -2.91 9.07 -3.97
N TRP A 37 -2.45 9.92 -4.91
CA TRP A 37 -2.18 9.49 -6.28
C TRP A 37 -1.21 8.31 -6.31
N TRP A 38 -0.09 8.39 -5.56
CA TRP A 38 0.91 7.34 -5.54
C TRP A 38 0.36 6.05 -4.94
N LEU A 39 -0.41 6.10 -3.84
CA LEU A 39 -1.02 4.91 -3.26
C LEU A 39 -1.96 4.21 -4.25
N ARG A 40 -2.82 4.96 -4.96
CA ARG A 40 -3.69 4.40 -6.01
C ARG A 40 -2.91 3.78 -7.15
N ASP A 41 -1.88 4.49 -7.62
CA ASP A 41 -0.99 4.02 -8.69
C ASP A 41 -0.31 2.71 -8.28
N ARG A 42 0.18 2.61 -7.04
CA ARG A 42 0.77 1.37 -6.52
C ARG A 42 -0.24 0.25 -6.32
N ALA A 43 -1.46 0.54 -5.88
CA ALA A 43 -2.53 -0.46 -5.79
C ALA A 43 -2.83 -1.08 -7.16
N ASN A 44 -2.97 -0.24 -8.19
CA ASN A 44 -3.19 -0.70 -9.56
C ASN A 44 -1.99 -1.47 -10.11
N TRP A 45 -0.77 -0.98 -9.87
CA TRP A 45 0.47 -1.63 -10.29
C TRP A 45 0.64 -3.05 -9.70
N ILE A 46 0.22 -3.26 -8.45
CA ILE A 46 0.18 -4.60 -7.83
C ILE A 46 -0.90 -5.43 -8.51
N ALA A 47 -2.13 -4.91 -8.63
CA ALA A 47 -3.25 -5.63 -9.19
C ALA A 47 -2.97 -6.13 -10.63
N GLU A 48 -2.38 -5.29 -11.48
CA GLU A 48 -1.97 -5.65 -12.85
C GLU A 48 -0.94 -6.79 -12.91
N ARG A 49 -0.08 -6.91 -11.89
CA ARG A 49 0.94 -7.97 -11.82
C ARG A 49 0.41 -9.28 -11.27
N LEU A 50 -0.60 -9.21 -10.41
CA LEU A 50 -1.23 -10.38 -9.82
C LEU A 50 -2.30 -10.98 -10.74
N ASP A 51 -3.02 -10.14 -11.47
CA ASP A 51 -4.10 -10.53 -12.39
C ASP A 51 -3.97 -9.72 -13.70
N PRO A 52 -3.00 -10.06 -14.56
CA PRO A 52 -2.80 -9.38 -15.84
C PRO A 52 -3.92 -9.70 -16.83
N GLN A 53 -4.21 -8.76 -17.75
CA GLN A 53 -5.19 -9.04 -18.79
C GLN A 53 -4.65 -10.09 -19.77
N PRO A 54 -5.41 -11.17 -20.06
CA PRO A 54 -4.93 -12.25 -20.94
C PRO A 54 -4.52 -11.81 -22.34
N ASP A 55 -5.15 -10.74 -22.84
CA ASP A 55 -4.94 -10.22 -24.19
C ASP A 55 -3.82 -9.17 -24.27
N GLU A 56 -3.09 -8.91 -23.17
CA GLU A 56 -1.98 -7.97 -23.18
C GLU A 56 -0.78 -8.51 -24.00
N PRO A 57 -0.19 -7.70 -24.89
CA PRO A 57 0.82 -8.15 -25.85
C PRO A 57 2.15 -8.57 -25.22
N TYR A 58 2.35 -8.27 -23.93
CA TYR A 58 3.57 -8.60 -23.19
C TYR A 58 3.58 -10.03 -22.64
N PHE A 59 2.42 -10.71 -22.63
CA PHE A 59 2.31 -12.09 -22.16
C PHE A 59 2.31 -13.06 -23.34
N PRO A 60 3.21 -14.06 -23.36
CA PRO A 60 3.18 -15.10 -24.38
C PRO A 60 1.83 -15.85 -24.37
N PRO A 61 1.37 -16.36 -25.54
CA PRO A 61 0.19 -17.21 -25.58
C PRO A 61 0.31 -18.39 -24.61
N ASN A 62 -0.77 -18.70 -23.89
CA ASN A 62 -0.83 -19.79 -22.88
C ASN A 62 0.12 -19.63 -21.67
N SER A 63 0.63 -18.42 -21.40
CA SER A 63 1.43 -18.15 -20.20
C SER A 63 0.60 -17.83 -18.95
N LEU A 64 -0.70 -17.64 -19.11
CA LEU A 64 -1.65 -17.31 -18.05
C LEU A 64 -2.67 -18.45 -17.88
N ILE A 65 -3.01 -18.73 -16.63
CA ILE A 65 -3.99 -19.76 -16.25
C ILE A 65 -5.06 -19.09 -15.39
N PRO A 66 -6.36 -19.30 -15.68
CA PRO A 66 -7.44 -18.79 -14.85
C PRO A 66 -7.35 -19.34 -13.42
N VAL A 67 -7.50 -18.46 -12.45
CA VAL A 67 -7.58 -18.83 -11.03
C VAL A 67 -9.05 -19.13 -10.66
N PRO A 68 -9.33 -20.13 -9.81
CA PRO A 68 -10.69 -20.41 -9.36
C PRO A 68 -11.33 -19.23 -8.62
N ALA A 69 -12.64 -19.05 -8.78
CA ALA A 69 -13.42 -18.00 -8.10
C ALA A 69 -13.46 -18.14 -6.56
N THR A 70 -12.95 -19.25 -6.02
CA THR A 70 -12.84 -19.48 -4.57
C THR A 70 -11.60 -18.82 -3.95
N VAL A 71 -10.64 -18.39 -4.76
CA VAL A 71 -9.42 -17.73 -4.29
C VAL A 71 -9.73 -16.27 -3.96
N PRO A 72 -9.16 -15.71 -2.86
CA PRO A 72 -9.32 -14.29 -2.55
C PRO A 72 -8.90 -13.39 -3.71
N ASP A 73 -9.81 -12.52 -4.16
CA ASP A 73 -9.58 -11.57 -5.25
C ASP A 73 -8.87 -10.30 -4.75
N VAL A 74 -7.61 -10.45 -4.35
CA VAL A 74 -6.74 -9.33 -3.97
C VAL A 74 -6.66 -8.25 -5.08
N PRO A 75 -6.49 -8.60 -6.38
CA PRO A 75 -6.44 -7.62 -7.45
C PRO A 75 -7.72 -6.81 -7.58
N GLY A 76 -8.89 -7.46 -7.50
CA GLY A 76 -10.20 -6.80 -7.51
C GLY A 76 -10.39 -5.88 -6.32
N LEU A 77 -9.98 -6.29 -5.11
CA LEU A 77 -10.00 -5.42 -3.92
C LEU A 77 -9.14 -4.16 -4.10
N LEU A 78 -7.93 -4.31 -4.64
CA LEU A 78 -7.01 -3.20 -4.88
C LEU A 78 -7.56 -2.22 -5.94
N ARG A 79 -8.12 -2.74 -7.05
CA ARG A 79 -8.77 -1.92 -8.08
C ARG A 79 -10.02 -1.22 -7.56
N THR A 80 -10.82 -1.91 -6.75
CA THR A 80 -12.01 -1.32 -6.12
C THR A 80 -11.62 -0.18 -5.20
N TRP A 81 -10.64 -0.40 -4.32
CA TRP A 81 -10.15 0.63 -3.41
C TRP A 81 -9.54 1.84 -4.16
N SER A 82 -8.75 1.60 -5.21
CA SER A 82 -8.09 2.68 -5.96
C SER A 82 -9.10 3.59 -6.68
N MET A 83 -10.27 3.06 -7.02
CA MET A 83 -11.36 3.76 -7.71
C MET A 83 -12.48 4.27 -6.80
N ASP A 84 -12.51 3.89 -5.52
CA ASP A 84 -13.57 4.27 -4.57
C ASP A 84 -13.32 5.69 -4.01
N PRO A 85 -14.10 6.71 -4.42
CA PRO A 85 -13.88 8.09 -3.98
C PRO A 85 -14.10 8.27 -2.48
N TYR A 86 -14.98 7.48 -1.85
CA TYR A 86 -15.23 7.58 -0.41
C TYR A 86 -14.04 7.08 0.39
N GLN A 87 -13.43 5.96 -0.03
CA GLN A 87 -12.20 5.46 0.58
C GLN A 87 -11.03 6.43 0.40
N GLN A 88 -10.92 7.05 -0.79
CA GLN A 88 -9.88 8.05 -1.03
C GLN A 88 -10.06 9.29 -0.15
N GLU A 89 -11.29 9.77 0.05
CA GLU A 89 -11.58 10.89 0.95
C GLU A 89 -11.32 10.53 2.42
N LEU A 90 -11.70 9.32 2.85
CA LEU A 90 -11.39 8.83 4.19
C LEU A 90 -9.88 8.83 4.44
N VAL A 91 -9.09 8.24 3.55
CA VAL A 91 -7.62 8.22 3.66
C VAL A 91 -7.05 9.63 3.66
N ALA A 92 -7.58 10.53 2.83
CA ALA A 92 -7.16 11.94 2.79
C ALA A 92 -7.35 12.61 4.16
N ASN A 93 -8.52 12.42 4.78
CA ASN A 93 -8.85 13.00 6.08
C ASN A 93 -7.97 12.44 7.21
N GLU A 94 -7.71 11.13 7.19
CA GLU A 94 -6.81 10.49 8.17
C GLU A 94 -5.38 11.05 8.06
N LEU A 95 -4.84 11.13 6.84
CA LEU A 95 -3.50 11.67 6.59
C LEU A 95 -3.39 13.15 6.92
N ALA A 96 -4.39 13.96 6.56
CA ALA A 96 -4.46 15.38 6.89
C ALA A 96 -4.53 15.62 8.41
N ALA A 97 -5.11 14.68 9.16
CA ALA A 97 -5.11 14.70 10.61
C ALA A 97 -3.82 14.14 11.24
N GLY A 98 -2.80 13.82 10.43
CA GLY A 98 -1.51 13.32 10.88
C GLY A 98 -1.54 11.85 11.34
N ARG A 99 -2.57 11.07 10.98
CA ARG A 99 -2.66 9.65 11.34
C ARG A 99 -1.95 8.77 10.32
N LEU A 100 -1.39 7.67 10.80
CA LEU A 100 -0.87 6.59 9.96
C LEU A 100 -2.05 5.91 9.26
N VAL A 101 -1.99 5.81 7.94
CA VAL A 101 -2.92 5.01 7.16
C VAL A 101 -2.25 3.74 6.68
N ARG A 102 -2.95 2.61 6.87
CA ARG A 102 -2.55 1.30 6.40
C ARG A 102 -3.72 0.65 5.66
N ILE A 103 -3.51 0.32 4.39
CA ILE A 103 -4.40 -0.52 3.58
C ILE A 103 -3.68 -1.85 3.40
N ALA A 104 -4.31 -2.94 3.80
CA ALA A 104 -3.74 -4.28 3.67
C ALA A 104 -4.75 -5.22 3.03
N THR A 105 -4.30 -5.95 2.02
CA THR A 105 -5.03 -7.06 1.39
C THR A 105 -4.20 -8.33 1.54
N TYR A 106 -4.84 -9.49 1.56
CA TYR A 106 -4.14 -10.76 1.70
C TYR A 106 -4.79 -11.83 0.85
N ASP A 107 -3.97 -12.73 0.32
CA ASP A 107 -4.37 -14.01 -0.26
C ASP A 107 -3.81 -15.16 0.58
N GLU A 108 -3.86 -16.38 0.05
CA GLU A 108 -3.39 -17.59 0.73
C GLU A 108 -1.86 -17.63 0.91
N THR A 109 -1.12 -16.77 0.19
CA THR A 109 0.34 -16.81 0.06
C THR A 109 1.03 -15.55 0.55
N ALA A 110 0.39 -14.38 0.41
CA ALA A 110 0.98 -13.09 0.65
C ALA A 110 -0.02 -12.05 1.18
N GLU A 111 0.52 -11.06 1.88
CA GLU A 111 -0.17 -9.84 2.28
C GLU A 111 0.49 -8.65 1.57
N TYR A 112 -0.32 -7.76 1.01
CA TYR A 112 0.12 -6.54 0.34
C TYR A 112 -0.31 -5.34 1.17
N GLU A 113 0.67 -4.61 1.69
CA GLU A 113 0.46 -3.45 2.55
C GLU A 113 0.86 -2.17 1.82
N LEU A 114 -0.08 -1.23 1.75
CA LEU A 114 0.15 0.16 1.35
C LEU A 114 0.05 1.03 2.60
N LEU A 115 1.11 1.77 2.88
CA LEU A 115 1.25 2.57 4.09
C LEU A 115 1.58 4.01 3.73
N ALA A 116 0.94 4.96 4.40
CA ALA A 116 1.27 6.37 4.29
C ALA A 116 1.15 7.07 5.65
N GLU A 117 2.05 8.01 5.88
CA GLU A 117 2.08 8.81 7.10
C GLU A 117 2.58 10.23 6.83
N SER A 118 2.11 11.18 7.64
CA SER A 118 2.63 12.56 7.63
C SER A 118 4.00 12.61 8.31
N VAL A 119 4.99 13.16 7.61
CA VAL A 119 6.35 13.35 8.12
C VAL A 119 6.36 14.34 9.28
N ASP A 120 5.50 15.36 9.25
CA ASP A 120 5.42 16.35 10.33
C ASP A 120 4.78 15.75 11.59
N ALA A 121 3.77 14.88 11.43
CA ALA A 121 3.22 14.11 12.54
C ALA A 121 4.29 13.20 13.17
N LEU A 122 5.08 12.49 12.35
CA LEU A 122 6.21 11.69 12.81
C LEU A 122 7.26 12.51 13.57
N ARG A 123 7.61 13.70 13.05
CA ARG A 123 8.55 14.61 13.71
C ARG A 123 8.03 15.04 15.07
N MET A 124 6.76 15.42 15.17
CA MET A 124 6.11 15.81 16.42
C MET A 124 6.04 14.67 17.44
N GLN A 125 5.81 13.43 16.99
CA GLN A 125 5.85 12.26 17.88
C GLN A 125 7.26 12.00 18.43
N ARG A 126 8.30 12.14 17.60
CA ARG A 126 9.70 11.94 18.02
C ARG A 126 10.21 13.03 18.96
N THR A 127 9.69 14.24 18.85
CA THR A 127 10.00 15.34 19.80
C THR A 127 9.13 15.32 21.04
N ASN A 128 8.16 14.40 21.17
CA ASN A 128 7.39 14.23 22.39
C ASN A 128 8.23 13.51 23.46
N PRO A 129 8.67 14.19 24.53
CA PRO A 129 9.54 13.60 25.55
C PRO A 129 8.88 12.44 26.31
N ALA A 130 7.55 12.28 26.24
CA ALA A 130 6.85 11.14 26.84
C ALA A 130 7.00 9.81 26.07
N LEU A 131 7.47 9.84 24.82
CA LEU A 131 7.66 8.67 23.94
C LEU A 131 9.13 8.37 23.64
N VAL A 132 10.06 9.20 24.12
CA VAL A 132 11.50 8.94 24.04
C VAL A 132 11.88 7.98 25.16
N VAL A 133 11.91 6.68 24.87
CA VAL A 133 12.54 5.70 25.76
C VAL A 133 14.05 5.89 25.62
N PRO A 134 14.79 6.27 26.68
CA PRO A 134 16.24 6.29 26.60
C PRO A 134 16.75 4.87 26.39
N VAL A 135 17.58 4.67 25.36
CA VAL A 135 18.40 3.46 25.25
C VAL A 135 19.38 3.48 26.42
N ALA A 136 19.27 2.48 27.29
CA ALA A 136 20.21 2.19 28.38
C ALA A 136 21.30 1.25 27.90
#